data_AF-A0A2E5G1S6-F1
#
_entry.id   AF-A0A2E5G1S6-F1
#
_cell.length_a   1.000
_cell.length_b   1.000
_cell.length_c   1.000
_cell.angle_alpha   90.00
_cell.angle_beta   90.00
_cell.angle_gamma   90.00
#
_symmetry.space_group_name_H-M   'P 1'
#
loop_
_entity.id
_entity.type
_entity.pdbx_description
1 polymer ?
#
loop_
_entity_poly.entity_id
_entity_poly.type
_entity_poly.pdbx_seq_one_letter_code
_entity_poly.pdbx_strand_id
1 'polypeptide(L)'
;MVQHKQLSAGELHDPKGKSPTFLDVDDNTAEAYKIYEDGGDDDYFVINTTDGGESISFGNSDTNPKLLHPGSGAVGLGATSPASPNGNAKVLEIEGASVGIVLHSTNGGGTPYEIQNNSETFRILYNTTNRLTIENDGKIGIGTTAPDKALEINSSDGNTLRITHNDANGSAANYADLSISSAGYVAIKNSAAKGQGGIITKTVVQSDSTAGAKTYSAAELLSGYIIRDPAGGDRSDVTPTAAQLVAVVPSAAVNDSFRFIIKNLADADETITLTGGTNVTITGTATIAQNNTKEWLCVLTNVGSGTEAATIYSLGTWTH
;
A
#
# COMPACT_ATOMS: atom_id res chain seq x y z
N MET A 1 4.85 65.67 -2.47
CA MET A 1 4.09 65.80 -3.73
C MET A 1 4.70 64.79 -4.70
N VAL A 2 3.90 63.81 -5.08
CA VAL A 2 4.10 62.69 -6.03
C VAL A 2 5.48 62.58 -6.72
N GLN A 3 6.28 61.57 -6.34
CA GLN A 3 7.53 61.15 -7.01
C GLN A 3 7.28 60.37 -8.32
N HIS A 4 6.31 60.80 -9.14
CA HIS A 4 6.17 60.23 -10.49
C HIS A 4 6.92 61.15 -11.44
N LYS A 5 8.16 60.76 -11.77
CA LYS A 5 8.87 61.38 -12.90
C LYS A 5 8.18 60.90 -14.18
N GLN A 6 7.40 61.78 -14.80
CA GLN A 6 6.99 61.60 -16.19
C GLN A 6 8.28 61.65 -17.02
N LEU A 7 8.71 60.49 -17.52
CA LEU A 7 9.84 60.41 -18.42
C LEU A 7 9.51 61.22 -19.67
N SER A 8 10.30 62.25 -19.93
CA SER A 8 10.19 63.04 -21.14
C SER A 8 10.62 62.20 -22.36
N ALA A 9 10.16 62.56 -23.56
CA ALA A 9 10.45 61.81 -24.78
C ALA A 9 11.96 61.65 -25.09
N GLY A 10 12.84 62.45 -24.48
CA GLY A 10 14.30 62.32 -24.60
C GLY A 10 14.95 61.43 -23.54
N GLU A 11 14.21 61.02 -22.50
CA GLU A 11 14.67 60.12 -21.44
C GLU A 11 14.33 58.65 -21.73
N LEU A 12 13.52 58.41 -22.76
CA LEU A 12 13.41 57.12 -23.42
C LEU A 12 14.54 57.07 -24.46
N HIS A 13 15.58 56.28 -24.18
CA HIS A 13 16.68 56.07 -25.12
C HIS A 13 16.15 55.31 -26.35
N ASP A 14 15.94 56.04 -27.45
CA ASP A 14 15.71 55.52 -28.81
C ASP A 14 17.05 55.57 -29.55
N PRO A 15 17.77 54.44 -29.72
CA PRO A 15 19.05 54.47 -30.41
C PRO A 15 18.95 54.72 -31.92
N LYS A 16 17.76 54.80 -32.54
CA LYS A 16 17.63 54.90 -34.02
C LYS A 16 16.53 55.83 -34.58
N GLY A 17 15.91 56.70 -33.79
CA GLY A 17 15.14 57.85 -34.29
C GLY A 17 13.82 57.50 -35.01
N LYS A 18 13.07 56.52 -34.51
CA LYS A 18 11.72 56.20 -35.02
C LYS A 18 10.67 56.62 -33.98
N SER A 19 9.83 57.59 -34.36
CA SER A 19 8.73 58.11 -33.53
C SER A 19 7.85 56.98 -32.95
N PRO A 20 7.39 57.10 -31.70
CA PRO A 20 7.00 55.96 -30.89
C PRO A 20 5.60 55.52 -31.26
N THR A 21 5.43 54.25 -31.61
CA THR A 21 4.10 53.62 -31.58
C THR A 21 4.02 52.42 -30.66
N PHE A 22 5.14 51.81 -30.25
CA PHE A 22 5.19 50.79 -29.19
C PHE A 22 6.56 50.84 -28.49
N LEU A 23 6.67 50.27 -27.29
CA LEU A 23 7.94 50.01 -26.62
C LEU A 23 8.77 49.07 -27.52
N ASP A 24 9.80 49.60 -28.19
CA ASP A 24 10.75 48.82 -29.01
C ASP A 24 11.87 48.32 -28.09
N VAL A 25 11.97 47.00 -27.93
CA VAL A 25 12.99 46.34 -27.10
C VAL A 25 14.03 45.82 -28.09
N ASP A 26 15.12 46.56 -28.30
CA ASP A 26 16.15 46.27 -29.31
C ASP A 26 16.60 44.79 -29.29
N ASP A 27 16.53 44.08 -30.42
CA ASP A 27 16.88 42.64 -30.49
C ASP A 27 18.38 42.33 -30.46
N ASN A 28 19.25 43.35 -30.52
CA ASN A 28 20.67 43.16 -30.82
C ASN A 28 21.62 43.69 -29.74
N THR A 29 21.12 43.93 -28.53
CA THR A 29 21.92 44.33 -27.37
C THR A 29 21.59 43.46 -26.17
N ALA A 30 22.60 43.03 -25.42
CA ALA A 30 22.35 42.50 -24.08
C ALA A 30 21.59 43.56 -23.28
N GLU A 31 20.54 43.17 -22.55
CA GLU A 31 19.77 44.05 -21.65
C GLU A 31 18.80 45.05 -22.32
N ALA A 32 18.12 44.63 -23.38
CA ALA A 32 17.25 45.48 -24.19
C ALA A 32 16.12 46.20 -23.42
N TYR A 33 15.68 45.69 -22.26
CA TYR A 33 14.76 46.40 -21.38
C TYR A 33 14.93 46.01 -19.91
N LYS A 34 15.08 47.02 -19.03
CA LYS A 34 15.23 46.85 -17.57
C LYS A 34 14.33 47.82 -16.80
N ILE A 35 13.71 47.32 -15.74
CA ILE A 35 13.05 48.13 -14.71
C ILE A 35 13.80 47.88 -13.40
N TYR A 36 14.12 48.93 -12.65
CA TYR A 36 14.74 48.89 -11.32
C TYR A 36 13.81 49.52 -10.27
N GLU A 37 13.92 49.10 -9.01
CA GLU A 37 13.42 49.86 -7.85
C GLU A 37 14.22 51.18 -7.69
N ASP A 38 13.55 52.30 -7.39
CA ASP A 38 14.21 53.59 -7.14
C ASP A 38 14.79 53.64 -5.72
N GLY A 39 16.12 53.80 -5.60
CA GLY A 39 16.78 54.05 -4.32
C GLY A 39 17.68 52.94 -3.75
N GLY A 40 17.98 51.90 -4.51
CA GLY A 40 18.96 50.88 -4.14
C GLY A 40 18.76 49.65 -5.01
N ASP A 41 19.79 49.31 -5.78
CA ASP A 41 19.81 48.18 -6.70
C ASP A 41 19.36 46.92 -5.97
N ASP A 42 18.27 46.28 -6.39
CA ASP A 42 18.16 44.82 -6.25
C ASP A 42 17.02 44.22 -7.08
N ASP A 43 15.80 44.76 -7.15
CA ASP A 43 14.73 44.07 -7.90
C ASP A 43 14.61 44.54 -9.37
N TYR A 44 14.66 43.59 -10.31
CA TYR A 44 14.51 43.87 -11.74
C TYR A 44 13.52 42.97 -12.49
N PHE A 45 12.83 43.56 -13.47
CA PHE A 45 12.28 42.85 -14.64
C PHE A 45 13.21 43.09 -15.82
N VAL A 46 13.81 42.02 -16.35
CA VAL A 46 14.74 42.08 -17.49
C VAL A 46 14.19 41.25 -18.64
N ILE A 47 14.14 41.86 -19.82
CA ILE A 47 13.99 41.16 -21.10
C ILE A 47 15.33 41.28 -21.83
N ASN A 48 15.99 40.14 -22.07
CA ASN A 48 17.16 40.05 -22.94
C ASN A 48 16.74 39.43 -24.27
N THR A 49 17.24 39.96 -25.38
CA THR A 49 16.74 39.65 -26.73
C THR A 49 17.84 39.27 -27.72
N THR A 50 19.10 39.15 -27.29
CA THR A 50 20.23 38.80 -28.15
C THR A 50 19.95 37.59 -29.05
N ASP A 51 20.39 37.66 -30.32
CA ASP A 51 20.22 36.70 -31.44
C ASP A 51 20.61 35.21 -31.18
N GLY A 52 20.99 34.84 -29.95
CA GLY A 52 21.28 33.45 -29.55
C GLY A 52 20.47 32.95 -28.34
N GLY A 53 19.56 33.76 -27.79
CA GLY A 53 18.66 33.36 -26.71
C GLY A 53 17.97 34.55 -26.04
N GLU A 54 16.65 34.62 -26.20
CA GLU A 54 15.79 35.64 -25.58
C GLU A 54 15.30 35.21 -24.19
N SER A 55 15.70 35.90 -23.12
CA SER A 55 15.31 35.53 -21.76
C SER A 55 14.37 36.54 -21.11
N ILE A 56 13.42 36.06 -20.30
CA ILE A 56 12.66 36.89 -19.36
C ILE A 56 13.06 36.51 -17.95
N SER A 57 13.51 37.48 -17.16
CA SER A 57 13.96 37.27 -15.78
C SER A 57 13.28 38.24 -14.81
N PHE A 58 12.91 37.70 -13.65
CA PHE A 58 12.45 38.47 -12.48
C PHE A 58 13.32 38.09 -11.27
N GLY A 59 13.96 39.04 -10.60
CA GLY A 59 14.74 38.77 -9.38
C GLY A 59 15.76 39.84 -9.02
N ASN A 60 16.77 39.45 -8.23
CA ASN A 60 17.87 40.34 -7.81
C ASN A 60 19.27 39.85 -8.21
N SER A 61 20.25 40.76 -8.18
CA SER A 61 21.65 40.47 -8.56
C SER A 61 22.39 39.59 -7.55
N ASP A 62 21.92 39.57 -6.30
CA ASP A 62 22.72 39.06 -5.18
C ASP A 62 22.28 37.66 -4.70
N THR A 63 21.08 37.16 -5.08
CA THR A 63 20.53 35.89 -4.54
C THR A 63 19.79 34.96 -5.54
N ASN A 64 20.00 35.14 -6.85
CA ASN A 64 19.38 34.41 -7.98
C ASN A 64 18.08 35.03 -8.53
N PRO A 65 17.79 34.86 -9.84
CA PRO A 65 16.48 35.16 -10.41
C PRO A 65 15.41 34.27 -9.75
N LYS A 66 14.33 34.88 -9.26
CA LYS A 66 13.16 34.19 -8.70
C LYS A 66 12.39 33.44 -9.78
N LEU A 67 12.38 33.96 -11.02
CA LEU A 67 11.87 33.30 -12.23
C LEU A 67 12.79 33.63 -13.41
N LEU A 68 13.31 32.60 -14.08
CA LEU A 68 14.13 32.69 -15.28
C LEU A 68 13.50 31.85 -16.39
N HIS A 69 13.17 32.47 -17.52
CA HIS A 69 12.98 31.76 -18.78
C HIS A 69 14.25 31.98 -19.62
N PRO A 70 15.19 31.03 -19.68
CA PRO A 70 16.34 31.15 -20.57
C PRO A 70 15.84 31.01 -22.01
N GLY A 71 16.39 31.79 -22.94
CA GLY A 71 15.92 31.83 -24.34
C GLY A 71 16.03 30.54 -25.15
N SER A 72 16.53 29.47 -24.53
CA SER A 72 16.20 28.10 -24.85
C SER A 72 16.33 27.24 -23.58
N GLY A 73 15.54 26.16 -23.47
CA GLY A 73 15.63 25.22 -22.34
C GLY A 73 14.51 25.34 -21.30
N ALA A 74 14.82 25.00 -20.05
CA ALA A 74 13.85 24.88 -18.95
C ALA A 74 13.66 26.20 -18.19
N VAL A 75 12.46 26.42 -17.64
CA VAL A 75 12.22 27.55 -16.73
C VAL A 75 12.88 27.27 -15.38
N GLY A 76 13.65 28.23 -14.85
CA GLY A 76 14.24 28.17 -13.52
C GLY A 76 13.42 28.97 -12.51
N LEU A 77 13.23 28.42 -11.31
CA LEU A 77 12.75 29.11 -10.12
C LEU A 77 13.84 29.04 -9.05
N GLY A 78 14.60 30.12 -8.88
CA GLY A 78 15.75 30.15 -7.98
C GLY A 78 17.05 29.54 -8.54
N ALA A 79 17.01 28.92 -9.72
CA ALA A 79 18.17 28.38 -10.44
C ALA A 79 18.62 29.31 -11.57
N THR A 80 19.93 29.62 -11.66
CA THR A 80 20.52 30.46 -12.72
C THR A 80 20.93 29.67 -13.97
N SER A 81 20.99 28.34 -13.88
CA SER A 81 21.34 27.45 -14.99
C SER A 81 20.62 26.11 -14.82
N PRO A 82 19.31 26.03 -15.15
CA PRO A 82 18.55 24.78 -15.01
C PRO A 82 19.25 23.58 -15.71
N ALA A 83 19.65 22.56 -14.94
CA ALA A 83 20.47 21.44 -15.37
C ALA A 83 19.94 20.05 -14.96
N SER A 84 19.86 19.14 -15.93
CA SER A 84 19.69 17.68 -15.88
C SER A 84 20.64 16.81 -15.01
N PRO A 85 20.39 16.32 -13.78
CA PRO A 85 21.27 15.28 -13.22
C PRO A 85 21.35 14.04 -14.12
N ASN A 86 20.27 13.77 -14.87
CA ASN A 86 20.17 12.63 -15.79
C ASN A 86 20.23 13.02 -17.28
N GLY A 87 20.59 14.26 -17.61
CA GLY A 87 20.70 14.73 -19.00
C GLY A 87 19.37 14.87 -19.78
N ASN A 88 18.22 14.62 -19.15
CA ASN A 88 16.91 14.80 -19.79
C ASN A 88 16.59 16.28 -20.07
N ALA A 89 15.86 16.55 -21.16
CA ALA A 89 15.27 17.87 -21.43
C ALA A 89 14.29 18.21 -20.30
N LYS A 90 14.56 19.28 -19.56
CA LYS A 90 13.68 19.76 -18.49
C LYS A 90 12.72 20.83 -18.98
N VAL A 91 11.61 20.97 -18.26
CA VAL A 91 10.65 22.06 -18.44
C VAL A 91 10.71 23.04 -17.26
N LEU A 92 11.00 22.57 -16.04
CA LEU A 92 11.07 23.39 -14.82
C LEU A 92 12.16 22.87 -13.86
N GLU A 93 12.90 23.78 -13.22
CA GLU A 93 13.82 23.49 -12.12
C GLU A 93 13.60 24.44 -10.94
N ILE A 94 13.65 23.87 -9.73
CA ILE A 94 13.51 24.60 -8.46
C ILE A 94 14.71 24.26 -7.59
N GLU A 95 15.49 25.26 -7.20
CA GLU A 95 16.74 25.07 -6.45
C GLU A 95 16.73 25.83 -5.11
N GLY A 96 17.29 25.21 -4.08
CA GLY A 96 17.38 25.72 -2.71
C GLY A 96 17.70 24.62 -1.71
N ALA A 97 18.07 24.98 -0.47
CA ALA A 97 18.40 24.01 0.59
C ALA A 97 17.20 23.10 0.98
N SER A 98 15.99 23.57 0.74
CA SER A 98 14.75 22.80 0.82
C SER A 98 13.77 23.41 -0.18
N VAL A 99 13.26 22.59 -1.10
CA VAL A 99 12.40 23.05 -2.20
C VAL A 99 11.13 22.22 -2.26
N GLY A 100 10.02 22.86 -2.57
CA GLY A 100 8.74 22.19 -2.67
C GLY A 100 7.79 22.84 -3.65
N ILE A 101 6.83 22.05 -4.12
CA ILE A 101 5.66 22.50 -4.86
C ILE A 101 4.46 22.26 -3.97
N VAL A 102 3.82 23.35 -3.54
CA VAL A 102 2.65 23.31 -2.67
C VAL A 102 1.38 23.31 -3.52
N LEU A 103 0.55 22.28 -3.32
CA LEU A 103 -0.77 22.14 -3.93
C LEU A 103 -1.83 22.42 -2.86
N HIS A 104 -2.48 23.57 -2.95
CA HIS A 104 -3.48 24.02 -1.99
C HIS A 104 -4.89 23.88 -2.55
N SER A 105 -5.73 23.04 -1.94
CA SER A 105 -7.17 22.97 -2.24
C SER A 105 -7.96 23.82 -1.24
N THR A 106 -8.76 24.75 -1.74
CA THR A 106 -9.73 25.49 -0.92
C THR A 106 -11.02 24.69 -0.68
N ASN A 107 -11.20 23.59 -1.40
CA ASN A 107 -12.31 22.66 -1.18
C ASN A 107 -11.90 21.66 -0.08
N GLY A 108 -12.51 21.75 1.12
CA GLY A 108 -12.29 20.80 2.22
C GLY A 108 -11.36 21.24 3.35
N GLY A 109 -11.19 22.54 3.61
CA GLY A 109 -10.51 23.04 4.82
C GLY A 109 -9.06 23.50 4.63
N GLY A 110 -8.60 23.70 3.39
CA GLY A 110 -7.39 24.47 3.10
C GLY A 110 -6.06 23.79 3.47
N THR A 111 -6.05 22.48 3.67
CA THR A 111 -4.80 21.78 4.00
C THR A 111 -4.03 21.44 2.71
N PRO A 112 -2.76 21.86 2.58
CA PRO A 112 -2.00 21.60 1.37
C PRO A 112 -1.41 20.19 1.34
N TYR A 113 -1.19 19.69 0.12
CA TYR A 113 -0.15 18.71 -0.15
C TYR A 113 1.12 19.44 -0.58
N GLU A 114 2.28 18.89 -0.24
CA GLU A 114 3.57 19.38 -0.72
C GLU A 114 4.38 18.24 -1.28
N ILE A 115 4.88 18.42 -2.51
CA ILE A 115 5.91 17.56 -3.11
C ILE A 115 7.23 18.30 -2.91
N GLN A 116 8.13 17.77 -2.09
CA GLN A 116 9.38 18.43 -1.76
C GLN A 116 10.62 17.56 -2.00
N ASN A 117 11.74 18.24 -2.23
CA ASN A 117 13.07 17.73 -1.94
C ASN A 117 13.62 18.51 -0.74
N ASN A 118 13.86 17.81 0.36
CA ASN A 118 14.48 18.40 1.55
C ASN A 118 15.58 17.47 2.02
N SER A 119 16.81 17.99 2.13
CA SER A 119 17.99 17.21 2.52
C SER A 119 18.15 15.97 1.63
N GLU A 120 18.09 16.18 0.31
CA GLU A 120 18.22 15.14 -0.73
C GLU A 120 17.12 14.05 -0.71
N THR A 121 16.08 14.23 0.09
CA THR A 121 14.99 13.25 0.23
C THR A 121 13.76 13.71 -0.53
N PHE A 122 13.23 12.88 -1.42
CA PHE A 122 11.94 13.13 -2.06
C PHE A 122 10.81 12.79 -1.09
N ARG A 123 9.89 13.74 -0.86
CA ARG A 123 8.79 13.56 0.09
C ARG A 123 7.46 14.06 -0.46
N ILE A 124 6.39 13.37 -0.10
CA ILE A 124 5.01 13.85 -0.23
C ILE A 124 4.44 14.06 1.17
N LEU A 125 4.00 15.28 1.46
CA LEU A 125 3.43 15.66 2.75
C LEU A 125 1.97 16.01 2.61
N TYR A 126 1.21 15.73 3.67
CA TYR A 126 -0.10 16.32 3.90
C TYR A 126 0.02 17.22 5.14
N ASN A 127 -0.14 18.54 4.95
CA ASN A 127 0.30 19.52 5.95
C ASN A 127 1.79 19.29 6.30
N THR A 128 2.10 19.10 7.59
CA THR A 128 3.45 18.81 8.11
C THR A 128 3.76 17.32 8.23
N THR A 129 2.83 16.42 7.87
CA THR A 129 3.01 14.98 8.06
C THR A 129 3.49 14.31 6.78
N ASN A 130 4.59 13.56 6.87
CA ASN A 130 5.11 12.76 5.77
C ASN A 130 4.18 11.57 5.46
N ARG A 131 3.82 11.43 4.18
CA ARG A 131 3.00 10.32 3.66
C ARG A 131 3.85 9.33 2.88
N LEU A 132 4.77 9.85 2.06
CA LEU A 132 5.77 9.09 1.30
C LEU A 132 7.14 9.74 1.48
N THR A 133 8.16 8.92 1.69
CA THR A 133 9.57 9.30 1.78
C THR A 133 10.36 8.41 0.82
N ILE A 134 11.27 8.99 0.03
CA ILE A 134 12.29 8.26 -0.73
C ILE A 134 13.63 8.92 -0.41
N GLU A 135 14.46 8.18 0.34
CA GLU A 135 15.81 8.60 0.74
C GLU A 135 16.79 8.58 -0.45
N ASN A 136 17.92 9.28 -0.34
CA ASN A 136 18.93 9.33 -1.39
C ASN A 136 19.60 7.96 -1.67
N ASP A 137 19.52 7.03 -0.72
CA ASP A 137 19.95 5.63 -0.87
C ASP A 137 18.87 4.71 -1.48
N GLY A 138 17.71 5.27 -1.86
CA GLY A 138 16.62 4.59 -2.54
C GLY A 138 15.62 3.88 -1.63
N LYS A 139 15.74 3.99 -0.30
CA LYS A 139 14.75 3.40 0.62
C LYS A 139 13.43 4.18 0.57
N ILE A 140 12.32 3.44 0.58
CA ILE A 140 10.96 3.98 0.51
C ILE A 140 10.26 3.82 1.86
N GLY A 141 9.76 4.93 2.41
CA GLY A 141 8.98 4.96 3.64
C GLY A 141 7.54 5.42 3.40
N ILE A 142 6.57 4.70 3.96
CA ILE A 142 5.17 5.14 4.10
C ILE A 142 4.91 5.37 5.59
N GLY A 143 4.58 6.60 5.96
CA GLY A 143 4.38 6.99 7.36
C GLY A 143 5.66 7.10 8.21
N THR A 144 6.84 6.97 7.61
CA THR A 144 8.15 7.16 8.26
C THR A 144 9.04 8.10 7.46
N THR A 145 9.88 8.87 8.14
CA THR A 145 10.91 9.76 7.53
C THR A 145 12.28 9.13 7.47
N ALA A 146 12.47 7.95 8.06
CA ALA A 146 13.77 7.30 8.16
C ALA A 146 13.55 5.78 8.02
N PRO A 147 13.21 5.30 6.82
CA PRO A 147 13.04 3.86 6.60
C PRO A 147 14.34 3.11 6.88
N ASP A 148 14.27 2.06 7.70
CA ASP A 148 15.42 1.20 8.04
C ASP A 148 15.67 0.12 6.97
N LYS A 149 14.67 -0.13 6.12
CA LYS A 149 14.68 -1.15 5.06
C LYS A 149 14.32 -0.52 3.72
N ALA A 150 14.60 -1.25 2.64
CA ALA A 150 14.31 -0.80 1.27
C ALA A 150 12.85 -0.33 1.07
N LEU A 151 11.91 -0.97 1.76
CA LEU A 151 10.53 -0.51 1.89
C LEU A 151 10.08 -0.68 3.35
N GLU A 152 9.59 0.39 3.96
CA GLU A 152 9.02 0.39 5.31
C GLU A 152 7.64 1.05 5.31
N ILE A 153 6.65 0.35 5.87
CA ILE A 153 5.32 0.91 6.16
C ILE A 153 5.20 0.99 7.68
N ASN A 154 5.20 2.22 8.20
CA ASN A 154 5.13 2.48 9.63
C ASN A 154 3.75 3.04 9.97
N SER A 155 2.98 2.26 10.74
CA SER A 155 1.65 2.66 11.21
C SER A 155 1.48 2.33 12.68
N SER A 156 1.05 3.32 13.47
CA SER A 156 0.85 3.19 14.92
C SER A 156 -0.30 2.27 15.31
N ASP A 157 -1.25 2.05 14.41
CA ASP A 157 -2.38 1.13 14.61
C ASP A 157 -2.06 -0.31 14.17
N GLY A 158 -0.86 -0.56 13.64
CA GLY A 158 -0.41 -1.86 13.17
C GLY A 158 -0.97 -2.29 11.81
N ASN A 159 -1.82 -1.48 11.16
CA ASN A 159 -2.33 -1.75 9.82
C ASN A 159 -1.28 -1.31 8.81
N THR A 160 -0.67 -2.26 8.09
CA THR A 160 0.43 -1.95 7.17
C THR A 160 0.00 -2.10 5.71
N LEU A 161 0.01 -3.31 5.16
CA LEU A 161 -0.24 -3.56 3.75
C LEU A 161 -1.58 -4.26 3.53
N ARG A 162 -2.40 -3.75 2.60
CA ARG A 162 -3.58 -4.44 2.09
C ARG A 162 -3.37 -4.84 0.63
N ILE A 163 -3.74 -6.07 0.29
CA ILE A 163 -3.94 -6.52 -1.09
C ILE A 163 -5.44 -6.72 -1.30
N THR A 164 -5.99 -6.07 -2.32
CA THR A 164 -7.43 -6.01 -2.56
C THR A 164 -7.79 -6.59 -3.92
N HIS A 165 -8.88 -7.35 -4.01
CA HIS A 165 -9.43 -7.84 -5.27
C HIS A 165 -10.70 -7.06 -5.67
N ASN A 166 -10.67 -6.44 -6.85
CA ASN A 166 -11.80 -5.79 -7.52
C ASN A 166 -12.51 -4.74 -6.64
N ASP A 167 -11.79 -3.69 -6.26
CA ASP A 167 -12.32 -2.55 -5.51
C ASP A 167 -11.98 -1.25 -6.23
N ALA A 168 -13.00 -0.46 -6.52
CA ALA A 168 -12.86 0.85 -7.15
C ALA A 168 -13.04 2.00 -6.15
N ASN A 169 -13.48 1.73 -4.92
CA ASN A 169 -13.94 2.78 -3.99
C ASN A 169 -13.69 2.49 -2.49
N GLY A 170 -12.81 1.56 -2.14
CA GLY A 170 -12.40 1.31 -0.76
C GLY A 170 -13.37 0.42 0.04
N SER A 171 -14.29 -0.29 -0.64
CA SER A 171 -15.30 -1.16 -0.01
C SER A 171 -15.13 -2.63 -0.38
N ALA A 172 -13.91 -3.07 -0.69
CA ALA A 172 -13.63 -4.44 -1.11
C ALA A 172 -14.22 -5.49 -0.17
N ALA A 173 -14.99 -6.43 -0.74
CA ALA A 173 -15.41 -7.64 -0.04
C ALA A 173 -14.26 -8.67 0.06
N ASN A 174 -13.26 -8.58 -0.82
CA ASN A 174 -12.17 -9.53 -0.97
C ASN A 174 -10.81 -8.82 -0.81
N TYR A 175 -10.14 -9.03 0.33
CA TYR A 175 -8.82 -8.48 0.61
C TYR A 175 -8.02 -9.37 1.57
N ALA A 176 -6.72 -9.12 1.66
CA ALA A 176 -5.83 -9.62 2.69
C ALA A 176 -4.99 -8.47 3.27
N ASP A 177 -4.98 -8.36 4.59
CA ASP A 177 -4.21 -7.40 5.36
C ASP A 177 -3.03 -8.09 6.01
N LEU A 178 -1.84 -7.54 5.78
CA LEU A 178 -0.69 -7.75 6.64
C LEU A 178 -0.73 -6.69 7.74
N SER A 179 -0.60 -7.12 8.99
CA SER A 179 -0.56 -6.25 10.17
C SER A 179 0.50 -6.72 11.14
N ILE A 180 1.03 -5.79 11.95
CA ILE A 180 1.94 -6.08 13.05
C ILE A 180 1.36 -5.50 14.33
N SER A 181 1.26 -6.32 15.38
CA SER A 181 0.80 -5.83 16.68
C SER A 181 1.92 -5.06 17.40
N SER A 182 1.56 -4.28 18.42
CA SER A 182 2.52 -3.61 19.31
C SER A 182 3.47 -4.58 20.05
N ALA A 183 3.12 -5.87 20.12
CA ALA A 183 3.97 -6.93 20.66
C ALA A 183 4.87 -7.60 19.59
N GLY A 184 4.85 -7.14 18.34
CA GLY A 184 5.65 -7.67 17.24
C GLY A 184 5.07 -8.90 16.54
N TYR A 185 3.85 -9.33 16.88
CA TYR A 185 3.19 -10.42 16.16
C TYR A 185 2.72 -9.98 14.78
N VAL A 186 3.10 -10.75 13.76
CA VAL A 186 2.61 -10.59 12.39
C VAL A 186 1.28 -11.33 12.23
N ALA A 187 0.27 -10.65 11.70
CA ALA A 187 -1.02 -11.23 11.35
C ALA A 187 -1.33 -10.98 9.88
N ILE A 188 -1.77 -12.04 9.20
CA ILE A 188 -2.34 -12.00 7.85
C ILE A 188 -3.84 -12.25 8.00
N LYS A 189 -4.67 -11.23 7.76
CA LYS A 189 -6.13 -11.29 7.91
C LYS A 189 -6.77 -11.15 6.54
N ASN A 190 -7.45 -12.18 6.06
CA ASN A 190 -8.27 -12.09 4.86
C ASN A 190 -9.73 -11.76 5.19
N SER A 191 -10.41 -11.14 4.24
CA SER A 191 -11.81 -10.74 4.35
C SER A 191 -12.80 -11.90 4.26
N ALA A 192 -12.36 -13.05 3.73
CA ALA A 192 -13.14 -14.28 3.77
C ALA A 192 -13.25 -14.77 5.22
N ALA A 193 -14.47 -14.81 5.75
CA ALA A 193 -14.77 -15.13 7.16
C ALA A 193 -14.44 -16.57 7.62
N LYS A 194 -13.60 -17.32 6.90
CA LYS A 194 -13.21 -18.71 7.22
C LYS A 194 -11.77 -19.01 6.78
N GLY A 195 -10.83 -18.91 7.72
CA GLY A 195 -9.82 -19.94 7.96
C GLY A 195 -8.90 -20.41 6.82
N GLN A 196 -8.60 -19.63 5.80
CA GLN A 196 -7.54 -19.97 4.84
C GLN A 196 -6.52 -18.86 4.72
N GLY A 197 -5.30 -19.12 5.22
CA GLY A 197 -4.09 -18.43 4.77
C GLY A 197 -3.23 -17.71 5.82
N GLY A 198 -3.61 -17.66 7.09
CA GLY A 198 -2.78 -17.04 8.15
C GLY A 198 -1.87 -18.05 8.87
N ILE A 199 -0.62 -17.67 9.19
CA ILE A 199 0.35 -18.41 10.03
C ILE A 199 -0.14 -18.65 11.48
N ILE A 200 -1.43 -18.41 11.77
CA ILE A 200 -2.11 -18.84 13.00
C ILE A 200 -3.39 -19.55 12.57
N THR A 201 -3.47 -20.86 12.82
CA THR A 201 -4.70 -21.63 12.61
C THR A 201 -5.72 -21.24 13.67
N LYS A 202 -6.85 -20.65 13.27
CA LYS A 202 -7.96 -20.33 14.18
C LYS A 202 -8.72 -21.61 14.53
N THR A 203 -8.47 -22.16 15.72
CA THR A 203 -9.23 -23.29 16.25
C THR A 203 -10.47 -22.81 17.00
N VAL A 204 -11.63 -23.38 16.68
CA VAL A 204 -12.88 -23.28 17.44
C VAL A 204 -13.19 -24.65 18.03
N VAL A 205 -13.36 -24.71 19.36
CA VAL A 205 -13.73 -25.95 20.06
C VAL A 205 -15.21 -26.23 19.86
N GLN A 206 -15.54 -27.38 19.28
CA GLN A 206 -16.91 -27.90 19.18
C GLN A 206 -17.10 -28.99 20.24
N SER A 207 -18.19 -28.94 20.99
CA SER A 207 -18.54 -30.00 21.94
C SER A 207 -19.84 -30.66 21.49
N ASP A 208 -19.85 -32.00 21.42
CA ASP A 208 -21.00 -32.77 20.96
C ASP A 208 -21.22 -34.03 21.82
N SER A 209 -22.41 -34.11 22.42
CA SER A 209 -22.86 -35.23 23.24
C SER A 209 -24.03 -35.99 22.60
N THR A 210 -24.07 -36.05 21.25
CA THR A 210 -25.16 -36.70 20.53
C THR A 210 -25.16 -38.20 20.83
N ALA A 211 -26.28 -38.71 21.35
CA ALA A 211 -26.53 -40.14 21.50
C ALA A 211 -26.83 -40.76 20.12
N GLY A 212 -25.86 -41.46 19.56
CA GLY A 212 -25.95 -42.03 18.22
C GLY A 212 -24.70 -41.79 17.39
N ALA A 213 -24.64 -42.43 16.22
CA ALA A 213 -23.63 -42.11 15.23
C ALA A 213 -23.88 -40.69 14.71
N LYS A 214 -22.86 -39.84 14.74
CA LYS A 214 -22.92 -38.47 14.27
C LYS A 214 -22.36 -38.39 12.86
N THR A 215 -23.07 -37.70 11.96
CA THR A 215 -22.46 -37.21 10.71
C THR A 215 -21.99 -35.78 10.96
N TYR A 216 -20.67 -35.56 10.93
CA TYR A 216 -20.12 -34.22 11.10
C TYR A 216 -20.37 -33.35 9.87
N SER A 217 -20.52 -32.05 10.08
CA SER A 217 -20.51 -31.04 9.02
C SER A 217 -19.08 -30.61 8.66
N ALA A 218 -18.88 -30.13 7.44
CA ALA A 218 -17.56 -29.67 6.99
C ALA A 218 -17.03 -28.47 7.81
N ALA A 219 -17.94 -27.65 8.34
CA ALA A 219 -17.60 -26.55 9.24
C ALA A 219 -17.11 -27.02 10.61
N GLU A 220 -17.62 -28.14 11.13
CA GLU A 220 -17.14 -28.72 12.39
C GLU A 220 -15.74 -29.32 12.22
N LEU A 221 -15.47 -30.03 11.12
CA LEU A 221 -14.12 -30.51 10.85
C LEU A 221 -13.15 -29.34 10.70
N LEU A 222 -13.54 -28.26 10.01
CA LEU A 222 -12.72 -27.06 9.86
C LEU A 222 -12.56 -26.27 11.17
N SER A 223 -13.31 -26.59 12.23
CA SER A 223 -13.15 -25.96 13.54
C SER A 223 -11.80 -26.30 14.18
N GLY A 224 -11.19 -27.43 13.82
CA GLY A 224 -9.86 -27.84 14.26
C GLY A 224 -9.82 -28.65 15.56
N TYR A 225 -10.82 -28.54 16.44
CA TYR A 225 -10.89 -29.35 17.67
C TYR A 225 -12.34 -29.68 18.05
N ILE A 226 -12.64 -30.98 18.07
CA ILE A 226 -13.95 -31.54 18.41
C ILE A 226 -13.81 -32.38 19.68
N ILE A 227 -14.62 -32.06 20.68
CA ILE A 227 -14.86 -32.88 21.86
C ILE A 227 -16.13 -33.67 21.59
N ARG A 228 -16.02 -34.99 21.59
CA ARG A 228 -17.12 -35.90 21.26
C ARG A 228 -17.36 -36.86 22.42
N ASP A 229 -18.59 -36.88 22.92
CA ASP A 229 -19.09 -37.83 23.92
C ASP A 229 -20.19 -38.72 23.29
N PRO A 230 -19.87 -39.99 22.95
CA PRO A 230 -20.78 -40.90 22.24
C PRO A 230 -22.05 -41.29 23.01
N ALA A 231 -22.13 -40.96 24.30
CA ALA A 231 -23.30 -41.10 25.16
C ALA A 231 -23.94 -42.50 25.12
N GLY A 232 -23.27 -43.49 25.72
CA GLY A 232 -23.85 -44.79 26.02
C GLY A 232 -23.57 -45.91 25.02
N GLY A 233 -22.48 -45.82 24.25
CA GLY A 233 -21.95 -46.95 23.49
C GLY A 233 -21.05 -46.57 22.31
N ASP A 234 -20.40 -47.58 21.72
CA ASP A 234 -19.55 -47.42 20.54
C ASP A 234 -20.29 -46.75 19.38
N ARG A 235 -19.63 -45.79 18.71
CA ARG A 235 -20.20 -45.04 17.58
C ARG A 235 -19.35 -45.17 16.33
N SER A 236 -20.02 -45.28 15.19
CA SER A 236 -19.41 -45.13 13.86
C SER A 236 -19.80 -43.76 13.30
N ASP A 237 -19.11 -42.73 13.75
CA ASP A 237 -19.35 -41.37 13.26
C ASP A 237 -18.87 -41.24 11.81
N VAL A 238 -19.49 -40.34 11.05
CA VAL A 238 -19.29 -40.20 9.61
C VAL A 238 -18.75 -38.81 9.29
N THR A 239 -17.75 -38.72 8.42
CA THR A 239 -17.27 -37.44 7.91
C THR A 239 -18.32 -36.81 6.98
N PRO A 240 -18.21 -35.51 6.66
CA PRO A 240 -18.92 -34.93 5.53
C PRO A 240 -18.55 -35.64 4.22
N THR A 241 -19.32 -35.43 3.17
CA THR A 241 -18.96 -35.88 1.82
C THR A 241 -17.78 -35.06 1.26
N ALA A 242 -17.06 -35.60 0.28
CA ALA A 242 -15.99 -34.87 -0.37
C ALA A 242 -16.48 -33.56 -1.01
N ALA A 243 -17.68 -33.54 -1.60
CA ALA A 243 -18.28 -32.33 -2.14
C ALA A 243 -18.50 -31.25 -1.07
N GLN A 244 -18.93 -31.63 0.14
CA GLN A 244 -19.06 -30.68 1.26
C GLN A 244 -17.70 -30.17 1.76
N LEU A 245 -16.67 -31.02 1.74
CA LEU A 245 -15.30 -30.65 2.12
C LEU A 245 -14.66 -29.68 1.12
N VAL A 246 -14.87 -29.88 -0.18
CA VAL A 246 -14.42 -28.94 -1.22
C VAL A 246 -15.18 -27.61 -1.09
N ALA A 247 -16.50 -27.66 -0.90
CA ALA A 247 -17.33 -26.45 -0.79
C ALA A 247 -17.00 -25.55 0.41
N VAL A 248 -16.47 -26.12 1.52
CA VAL A 248 -16.07 -25.34 2.70
C VAL A 248 -14.69 -24.69 2.55
N VAL A 249 -13.91 -25.06 1.52
CA VAL A 249 -12.59 -24.49 1.22
C VAL A 249 -12.72 -23.49 0.07
N PRO A 250 -12.80 -22.17 0.35
CA PRO A 250 -12.69 -21.13 -0.66
C PRO A 250 -11.56 -21.34 -1.66
N SER A 251 -11.91 -21.32 -2.94
CA SER A 251 -10.97 -21.53 -4.06
C SER A 251 -10.18 -22.84 -3.97
N ALA A 252 -10.81 -23.90 -3.45
CA ALA A 252 -10.21 -25.22 -3.28
C ALA A 252 -9.43 -25.69 -4.52
N ALA A 253 -8.20 -26.09 -4.31
CA ALA A 253 -7.34 -26.74 -5.27
C ALA A 253 -7.01 -28.17 -4.84
N VAL A 254 -6.58 -29.00 -5.80
CA VAL A 254 -6.05 -30.33 -5.49
C VAL A 254 -4.82 -30.17 -4.58
N ASN A 255 -4.74 -31.00 -3.55
CA ASN A 255 -3.75 -30.98 -2.46
C ASN A 255 -3.94 -29.90 -1.40
N ASP A 256 -4.98 -29.08 -1.48
CA ASP A 256 -5.38 -28.28 -0.32
C ASP A 256 -5.71 -29.20 0.85
N SER A 257 -5.28 -28.80 2.04
CA SER A 257 -5.38 -29.64 3.22
C SER A 257 -5.63 -28.84 4.48
N PHE A 258 -6.27 -29.48 5.45
CA PHE A 258 -6.46 -28.94 6.78
C PHE A 258 -6.42 -30.04 7.83
N ARG A 259 -6.05 -29.67 9.05
CA ARG A 259 -5.98 -30.57 10.19
C ARG A 259 -7.17 -30.39 11.10
N PHE A 260 -7.59 -31.48 11.73
CA PHE A 260 -8.59 -31.46 12.78
C PHE A 260 -8.28 -32.54 13.82
N ILE A 261 -8.80 -32.33 15.02
CA ILE A 261 -8.57 -33.20 16.16
C ILE A 261 -9.94 -33.62 16.71
N ILE A 262 -10.09 -34.90 17.04
CA ILE A 262 -11.24 -35.40 17.79
C ILE A 262 -10.75 -35.98 19.11
N LYS A 263 -11.32 -35.51 20.22
CA LYS A 263 -11.16 -36.09 21.55
C LYS A 263 -12.41 -36.86 21.93
N ASN A 264 -12.24 -38.13 22.25
CA ASN A 264 -13.30 -38.94 22.84
C ASN A 264 -13.37 -38.64 24.34
N LEU A 265 -14.51 -38.15 24.81
CA LEU A 265 -14.77 -37.82 26.22
C LEU A 265 -15.83 -38.74 26.84
N ALA A 266 -16.03 -39.94 26.27
CA ALA A 266 -16.97 -40.92 26.80
C ALA A 266 -16.79 -41.16 28.31
N ASP A 267 -17.91 -41.37 29.00
CA ASP A 267 -17.94 -41.65 30.44
C ASP A 267 -17.77 -43.15 30.76
N ALA A 268 -17.86 -44.02 29.76
CA ALA A 268 -17.57 -45.45 29.81
C ALA A 268 -16.59 -45.88 28.70
N ASP A 269 -16.18 -47.16 28.71
CA ASP A 269 -15.30 -47.76 27.70
C ASP A 269 -16.03 -47.84 26.35
N GLU A 270 -16.03 -46.72 25.64
CA GLU A 270 -16.76 -46.50 24.40
C GLU A 270 -15.79 -45.96 23.35
N THR A 271 -15.82 -46.58 22.17
CA THR A 271 -14.93 -46.25 21.05
C THR A 271 -15.69 -45.49 19.98
N ILE A 272 -15.10 -44.39 19.51
CA ILE A 272 -15.55 -43.69 18.31
C ILE A 272 -14.74 -44.20 17.13
N THR A 273 -15.43 -44.72 16.10
CA THR A 273 -14.84 -45.07 14.81
C THR A 273 -15.24 -44.01 13.79
N LEU A 274 -14.27 -43.33 13.17
CA LEU A 274 -14.55 -42.39 12.09
C LEU A 274 -14.67 -43.15 10.77
N THR A 275 -15.75 -42.91 10.03
CA THR A 275 -16.04 -43.51 8.73
C THR A 275 -16.16 -42.44 7.65
N GLY A 276 -15.75 -42.78 6.43
CA GLY A 276 -15.78 -41.84 5.31
C GLY A 276 -17.20 -41.61 4.82
N GLY A 277 -17.60 -40.36 4.68
CA GLY A 277 -18.74 -39.96 3.87
C GLY A 277 -18.51 -40.26 2.38
N THR A 278 -19.49 -39.95 1.54
CA THR A 278 -19.38 -40.18 0.08
C THR A 278 -18.09 -39.59 -0.50
N ASN A 279 -17.33 -40.43 -1.21
CA ASN A 279 -16.03 -40.13 -1.84
C ASN A 279 -14.92 -39.67 -0.87
N VAL A 280 -15.04 -40.00 0.41
CA VAL A 280 -13.98 -39.78 1.41
C VAL A 280 -13.33 -41.11 1.74
N THR A 281 -12.01 -41.19 1.54
CA THR A 281 -11.20 -42.34 1.95
C THR A 281 -10.54 -42.05 3.29
N ILE A 282 -10.68 -42.93 4.28
CA ILE A 282 -9.93 -42.86 5.55
C ILE A 282 -8.76 -43.84 5.49
N THR A 283 -7.58 -43.37 5.88
CA THR A 283 -6.35 -44.18 5.90
C THR A 283 -5.76 -44.22 7.30
N GLY A 284 -5.23 -45.39 7.69
CA GLY A 284 -4.73 -45.65 9.04
C GLY A 284 -5.82 -46.03 10.04
N THR A 285 -5.49 -46.02 11.33
CA THR A 285 -6.41 -46.43 12.40
C THR A 285 -7.53 -45.42 12.59
N ALA A 286 -8.76 -45.87 12.30
CA ALA A 286 -9.96 -45.04 12.31
C ALA A 286 -10.59 -44.82 13.70
N THR A 287 -10.13 -45.54 14.72
CA THR A 287 -10.76 -45.62 16.05
C THR A 287 -10.11 -44.70 17.08
N ILE A 288 -10.93 -44.20 17.99
CA ILE A 288 -10.57 -43.34 19.12
C ILE A 288 -11.21 -43.95 20.36
N ALA A 289 -10.42 -44.68 21.15
CA ALA A 289 -10.87 -45.25 22.42
C ALA A 289 -11.22 -44.14 23.44
N GLN A 290 -11.88 -44.51 24.53
CA GLN A 290 -12.25 -43.59 25.61
C GLN A 290 -11.05 -42.72 26.04
N ASN A 291 -11.30 -41.44 26.32
CA ASN A 291 -10.34 -40.43 26.78
C ASN A 291 -9.19 -40.08 25.83
N ASN A 292 -9.04 -40.80 24.72
CA ASN A 292 -7.98 -40.56 23.76
C ASN A 292 -8.31 -39.41 22.81
N THR A 293 -7.25 -38.78 22.32
CA THR A 293 -7.32 -37.71 21.33
C THR A 293 -6.62 -38.16 20.05
N LYS A 294 -7.23 -37.96 18.88
CA LYS A 294 -6.63 -38.32 17.58
C LYS A 294 -6.58 -37.13 16.63
N GLU A 295 -5.42 -36.93 16.00
CA GLU A 295 -5.21 -35.92 14.96
C GLU A 295 -5.35 -36.52 13.57
N TRP A 296 -5.93 -35.72 12.68
CA TRP A 296 -6.22 -36.08 11.30
C TRP A 296 -5.76 -35.00 10.34
N LEU A 297 -5.34 -35.41 9.15
CA LEU A 297 -5.11 -34.53 8.00
C LEU A 297 -6.09 -34.86 6.90
N CYS A 298 -6.96 -33.93 6.55
CA CYS A 298 -7.80 -34.01 5.37
C CYS A 298 -7.06 -33.41 4.18
N VAL A 299 -6.98 -34.13 3.07
CA VAL A 299 -6.40 -33.67 1.79
C VAL A 299 -7.45 -33.81 0.69
N LEU A 300 -7.72 -32.73 -0.04
CA LEU A 300 -8.59 -32.74 -1.20
C LEU A 300 -7.83 -33.37 -2.39
N THR A 301 -8.27 -34.54 -2.85
CA THR A 301 -7.60 -35.29 -3.93
C THR A 301 -8.24 -35.04 -5.30
N ASN A 302 -9.47 -34.55 -5.33
CA ASN A 302 -10.12 -34.01 -6.53
C ASN A 302 -11.13 -32.92 -6.15
N VAL A 303 -11.16 -31.82 -6.90
CA VAL A 303 -12.06 -30.68 -6.70
C VAL A 303 -13.01 -30.46 -7.88
N GLY A 304 -13.01 -31.36 -8.87
CA GLY A 304 -13.90 -31.29 -10.03
C GLY A 304 -15.36 -31.51 -9.63
N SER A 305 -16.25 -30.61 -10.06
CA SER A 305 -17.67 -30.64 -9.71
C SER A 305 -18.33 -31.98 -10.05
N GLY A 306 -18.96 -32.62 -9.06
CA GLY A 306 -19.62 -33.93 -9.19
C GLY A 306 -18.66 -35.13 -9.16
N THR A 307 -17.35 -34.89 -9.02
CA THR A 307 -16.30 -35.92 -8.94
C THR A 307 -15.38 -35.72 -7.75
N GLU A 308 -15.76 -34.85 -6.81
CA GLU A 308 -14.96 -34.44 -5.67
C GLU A 308 -14.54 -35.67 -4.85
N ALA A 309 -13.29 -35.65 -4.40
CA ALA A 309 -12.70 -36.72 -3.61
C ALA A 309 -11.76 -36.15 -2.54
N ALA A 310 -11.73 -36.80 -1.37
CA ALA A 310 -10.83 -36.43 -0.28
C ALA A 310 -10.23 -37.68 0.36
N THR A 311 -9.01 -37.56 0.87
CA THR A 311 -8.38 -38.57 1.71
C THR A 311 -8.07 -37.99 3.08
N ILE A 312 -8.49 -38.69 4.13
CA ILE A 312 -8.22 -38.32 5.52
C ILE A 312 -7.21 -39.31 6.09
N TYR A 313 -6.07 -38.79 6.52
CA TYR A 313 -4.98 -39.55 7.10
C TYR A 313 -5.04 -39.48 8.63
N SER A 314 -5.02 -40.63 9.29
CA SER A 314 -4.77 -40.70 10.73
C SER A 314 -3.30 -40.40 11.02
N LEU A 315 -3.01 -39.32 11.74
CA LEU A 315 -1.63 -38.88 12.00
C LEU A 315 -1.06 -39.40 13.31
N GLY A 316 -1.90 -39.67 14.31
CA GLY A 316 -1.47 -40.17 15.61
C GLY A 316 -2.56 -40.07 16.67
N THR A 317 -2.37 -40.80 17.77
CA THR A 317 -3.25 -40.78 18.94
C THR A 317 -2.44 -40.39 20.17
N TRP A 318 -2.93 -39.42 20.95
CA TRP A 318 -2.49 -39.18 22.31
C TRP A 318 -3.38 -39.96 23.27
N THR A 319 -2.76 -40.84 24.04
CA THR A 319 -3.41 -41.57 25.13
C THR A 319 -3.30 -40.76 26.41
N HIS A 320 -4.41 -40.62 27.13
CA HIS A 320 -4.51 -39.85 28.36
C HIS A 320 -4.81 -40.74 29.56
#